data_AF-A0A350YB79-F1
#
_entry.id   AF-A0A350YB79-F1
#
_cell.length_a   1.000
_cell.length_b   1.000
_cell.length_c   1.000
_cell.angle_alpha   90.00
_cell.angle_beta   90.00
_cell.angle_gamma   90.00
#
_symmetry.space_group_name_H-M   'P 1'
#
loop_
_entity.id
_entity.type
_entity.pdbx_description
1 polymer ?
#
loop_
_entity_poly.entity_id
_entity_poly.type
_entity_poly.pdbx_seq_one_letter_code
_entity_poly.pdbx_strand_id
1 'polypeptide(L)'
;MTRFPHDQFAKEYFEELLCPLGGLETSLDVPGEMRQIDVYFTPTSTATSYAKQLGLLGQLATTPAIFEPFRNAVTPSQIRSCIAKLFDLHANIERSAKRENRKVSESQLPWLWILTPTASSALLDGFGFRPMSNSPELTGVYVQASYQKTGLVAIHQLLQTPQTLWLRILGKGRVQTLAIEELAALPGENQLRDNTLELLYELQAHLNANQIVETEDRELIMALAPLYRQQINAAIQQGIEQGVQQGQRRILESFLQERFGELSEQMLAVVESLSVLPTQTLTRLLLQLSQLETDELALQQAQRLMVETLLKFRLGELDEQLTQRVDSLLALSPQELKEVLQRSPELSREQLLALLADLFG
;
A
#
# COMPACT_ATOMS: atom_id res chain seq x y z
N MET A 1 17.24 15.76 19.67
CA MET A 1 15.98 15.52 20.38
C MET A 1 15.64 14.05 20.19
N THR A 2 15.80 13.25 21.24
CA THR A 2 15.50 11.81 21.23
C THR A 2 13.98 11.61 21.15
N ARG A 3 13.42 11.63 19.93
CA ARG A 3 12.07 11.15 19.67
C ARG A 3 12.07 9.64 19.88
N PHE A 4 11.15 9.14 20.70
CA PHE A 4 10.96 7.70 20.89
C PHE A 4 10.43 7.12 19.56
N PRO A 5 11.17 6.25 18.86
CA PRO A 5 10.80 5.81 17.51
C PRO A 5 9.39 5.22 17.40
N HIS A 6 8.95 4.50 18.44
CA HIS A 6 7.61 3.91 18.51
C HIS A 6 6.49 4.95 18.66
N ASP A 7 6.73 6.07 19.34
CA ASP A 7 5.75 7.15 19.49
C ASP A 7 5.53 7.86 18.15
N GLN A 8 6.63 8.15 17.44
CA GLN A 8 6.58 8.74 16.11
C GLN A 8 5.87 7.81 15.11
N PHE A 9 6.26 6.53 15.09
CA PHE A 9 5.63 5.52 14.24
C PHE A 9 4.12 5.45 14.49
N ALA A 10 3.67 5.41 15.75
CA ALA A 10 2.25 5.30 16.04
C ALA A 10 1.46 6.52 15.53
N LYS A 11 2.04 7.72 15.60
CA LYS A 11 1.42 8.96 15.09
C LYS A 11 1.27 8.93 13.58
N GLU A 12 2.35 8.65 12.85
CA GLU A 12 2.35 8.54 11.39
C GLU A 12 1.43 7.40 10.92
N TYR A 13 1.41 6.29 11.65
CA TYR A 13 0.54 5.16 11.38
C TYR A 13 -0.95 5.49 11.53
N PHE A 14 -1.33 6.22 12.58
CA PHE A 14 -2.72 6.68 12.72
C PHE A 14 -3.10 7.73 11.68
N GLU A 15 -2.17 8.62 11.34
CA GLU A 15 -2.38 9.63 10.30
C GLU A 15 -2.70 8.95 8.95
N GLU A 16 -1.88 7.98 8.55
CA GLU A 16 -2.06 7.22 7.31
C GLU A 16 -3.41 6.48 7.28
N LEU A 17 -3.81 5.84 8.39
CA LEU A 17 -5.03 5.04 8.44
C LEU A 17 -6.31 5.87 8.60
N LEU A 18 -6.27 7.01 9.29
CA LEU A 18 -7.49 7.73 9.68
C LEU A 18 -7.76 9.01 8.87
N CYS A 19 -6.74 9.63 8.25
CA CYS A 19 -6.95 10.82 7.40
C CYS A 19 -8.01 10.61 6.30
N PRO A 20 -8.13 9.43 5.66
CA PRO A 20 -9.21 9.21 4.69
C PRO A 20 -10.63 9.20 5.29
N LEU A 21 -10.77 9.09 6.63
CA LEU A 21 -12.06 9.06 7.34
C LEU A 21 -12.44 10.40 7.99
N GLY A 22 -11.50 11.33 8.14
CA GLY A 22 -11.73 12.56 8.88
C GLY A 22 -10.49 13.41 9.12
N GLY A 23 -10.67 14.48 9.89
CA GLY A 23 -9.56 15.32 10.33
C GLY A 23 -8.78 14.64 11.45
N LEU A 24 -7.45 14.67 11.38
CA LEU A 24 -6.56 14.11 12.39
C LEU A 24 -5.52 15.16 12.79
N GLU A 25 -5.32 15.33 14.09
CA GLU A 25 -4.33 16.21 14.69
C GLU A 25 -3.43 15.37 15.60
N THR A 26 -2.11 15.40 15.36
CA THR A 26 -1.13 14.71 16.20
C THR A 26 -0.46 15.67 17.18
N SER A 27 -0.10 15.17 18.35
CA SER A 27 0.57 15.97 19.41
C SER A 27 -0.19 17.26 19.78
N LEU A 28 -1.52 17.17 19.87
CA LEU A 28 -2.41 18.30 20.15
C LEU A 28 -2.17 18.83 21.57
N ASP A 29 -1.80 20.10 21.69
CA ASP A 29 -1.62 20.77 22.98
C ASP A 29 -2.95 20.89 23.74
N VAL A 30 -2.98 20.46 24.99
CA VAL A 30 -4.13 20.61 25.87
C VAL A 30 -4.11 22.02 26.48
N PRO A 31 -5.12 22.88 26.24
CA PRO A 31 -5.07 24.27 26.69
C PRO A 31 -5.03 24.40 28.21
N GLY A 32 -3.97 25.03 28.73
CA GLY A 32 -3.80 25.29 30.16
C GLY A 32 -2.79 24.37 30.86
N GLU A 33 -2.26 23.36 30.17
CA GLU A 33 -1.21 22.47 30.67
C GLU A 33 -0.07 22.28 29.65
N MET A 34 1.11 21.86 30.10
CA MET A 34 2.19 21.37 29.22
C MET A 34 2.00 19.87 28.94
N ARG A 35 0.84 19.46 28.39
CA ARG A 35 0.54 18.07 28.02
C ARG A 35 -0.02 18.01 26.60
N GLN A 36 0.33 16.95 25.87
CA GLN A 36 -0.11 16.71 24.50
C GLN A 36 -0.95 15.45 24.41
N ILE A 37 -1.98 15.49 23.57
CA ILE A 37 -2.73 14.33 23.12
C ILE A 37 -2.01 13.75 21.91
N ASP A 38 -1.76 12.44 21.90
CA ASP A 38 -0.96 11.84 20.84
C ASP A 38 -1.66 11.91 19.48
N VAL A 39 -2.93 11.51 19.44
CA VAL A 39 -3.78 11.56 18.24
C VAL A 39 -5.18 12.01 18.64
N TYR A 40 -5.65 13.11 18.07
CA TYR A 40 -7.03 13.56 18.12
C TYR A 40 -7.67 13.45 16.74
N PHE A 41 -8.72 12.63 16.63
CA PHE A 41 -9.41 12.33 15.40
C PHE A 41 -10.85 12.84 15.43
N THR A 42 -11.27 13.49 14.34
CA THR A 42 -12.62 13.97 14.13
C THR A 42 -13.17 13.39 12.82
N PRO A 43 -14.11 12.43 12.87
CA PRO A 43 -14.63 11.79 11.66
C PRO A 43 -15.46 12.76 10.82
N THR A 44 -15.28 12.69 9.50
CA THR A 44 -16.15 13.35 8.52
C THR A 44 -17.02 12.34 7.77
N SER A 45 -16.56 11.09 7.66
CA SER A 45 -17.28 10.00 7.00
C SER A 45 -17.11 8.69 7.77
N THR A 46 -18.20 8.13 8.29
CA THR A 46 -18.16 7.01 9.24
C THR A 46 -18.67 5.68 8.67
N ALA A 47 -19.28 5.69 7.49
CA ALA A 47 -19.95 4.54 6.88
C ALA A 47 -19.38 4.18 5.49
N THR A 48 -18.07 4.22 5.33
CA THR A 48 -17.39 3.91 4.07
C THR A 48 -16.96 2.44 3.98
N SER A 49 -16.74 1.93 2.76
CA SER A 49 -16.06 0.65 2.54
C SER A 49 -14.66 0.64 3.17
N TYR A 50 -13.97 1.79 3.12
CA TYR A 50 -12.66 1.98 3.74
C TYR A 50 -12.71 1.82 5.27
N ALA A 51 -13.68 2.44 5.96
CA ALA A 51 -13.86 2.26 7.41
C ALA A 51 -14.06 0.78 7.79
N LYS A 52 -14.77 0.02 6.96
CA LYS A 52 -14.94 -1.44 7.15
C LYS A 52 -13.64 -2.22 6.97
N GLN A 53 -12.76 -1.79 6.06
CA GLN A 53 -11.43 -2.40 5.88
C GLN A 53 -10.53 -2.19 7.10
N LEU A 54 -10.71 -1.09 7.85
CA LEU A 54 -10.01 -0.85 9.11
C LEU A 54 -10.55 -1.67 10.30
N GLY A 55 -11.65 -2.40 10.12
CA GLY A 55 -12.21 -3.29 11.14
C GLY A 55 -12.54 -2.56 12.45
N LEU A 56 -12.00 -3.06 13.56
CA LEU A 56 -12.18 -2.51 14.91
C LEU A 56 -11.68 -1.07 15.00
N LEU A 57 -10.55 -0.72 14.36
CA LEU A 57 -10.08 0.67 14.36
C LEU A 57 -11.12 1.60 13.73
N GLY A 58 -11.69 1.20 12.59
CA GLY A 58 -12.77 1.93 11.94
C GLY A 58 -14.01 2.07 12.82
N GLN A 59 -14.34 1.02 13.59
CA GLN A 59 -15.45 1.04 14.56
C GLN A 59 -15.20 2.05 15.70
N LEU A 60 -13.98 2.10 16.25
CA LEU A 60 -13.60 3.03 17.32
C LEU A 60 -13.55 4.49 16.83
N ALA A 61 -13.32 4.69 15.52
CA ALA A 61 -13.25 5.99 14.84
C ALA A 61 -14.60 6.48 14.29
N THR A 62 -15.73 5.95 14.76
CA THR A 62 -17.07 6.40 14.30
C THR A 62 -17.55 7.70 14.96
N THR A 63 -16.91 8.12 16.04
CA THR A 63 -17.13 9.40 16.74
C THR A 63 -15.80 10.11 16.92
N PRO A 64 -15.76 11.40 17.28
CA PRO A 64 -14.52 12.03 17.70
C PRO A 64 -13.80 11.16 18.73
N ALA A 65 -12.49 11.01 18.59
CA ALA A 65 -11.72 10.05 19.36
C ALA A 65 -10.31 10.56 19.64
N ILE A 66 -9.81 10.27 20.83
CA ILE A 66 -8.41 10.38 21.23
C ILE A 66 -7.84 8.97 21.21
N PHE A 67 -6.72 8.76 20.51
CA PHE A 67 -5.96 7.51 20.58
C PHE A 67 -4.63 7.77 21.29
N GLU A 68 -4.38 7.03 22.38
CA GLU A 68 -3.14 7.11 23.17
C GLU A 68 -2.47 5.73 23.15
N PRO A 69 -1.59 5.48 22.16
CA PRO A 69 -0.88 4.22 22.02
C PRO A 69 0.31 4.13 22.98
N PHE A 70 0.35 3.06 23.77
CA PHE A 70 1.47 2.77 24.65
C PHE A 70 2.30 1.62 24.11
N ARG A 71 3.61 1.83 23.96
CA ARG A 71 4.55 0.75 23.67
C ARG A 71 4.63 -0.25 24.84
N ASN A 72 4.49 0.18 26.09
CA ASN A 72 4.57 -0.68 27.27
C ASN A 72 3.20 -0.84 27.95
N ALA A 73 3.07 -1.83 28.84
CA ALA A 73 1.88 -1.97 29.66
C ALA A 73 1.58 -0.65 30.40
N VAL A 74 0.36 -0.16 30.26
CA VAL A 74 -0.01 1.15 30.82
C VAL A 74 -0.09 1.07 32.34
N THR A 75 0.42 2.10 33.01
CA THR A 75 0.38 2.22 34.48
C THR A 75 -0.85 2.99 34.95
N PRO A 76 -1.26 2.85 36.23
CA PRO A 76 -2.38 3.62 36.77
C PRO A 76 -2.19 5.14 36.66
N SER A 77 -0.98 5.66 36.80
CA SER A 77 -0.71 7.11 36.65
C SER A 77 -0.89 7.57 35.20
N GLN A 78 -0.47 6.76 34.22
CA GLN A 78 -0.67 7.06 32.80
C GLN A 78 -2.15 7.04 32.43
N ILE A 79 -2.95 6.05 32.89
CA ILE A 79 -4.40 6.04 32.67
C ILE A 79 -5.05 7.32 33.21
N ARG A 80 -4.73 7.71 34.45
CA ARG A 80 -5.27 8.96 35.04
C ARG A 80 -4.85 10.20 34.23
N SER A 81 -3.62 10.22 33.71
CA SER A 81 -3.13 11.28 32.84
C SER A 81 -3.95 11.38 31.56
N CYS A 82 -4.20 10.27 30.87
CA CYS A 82 -5.02 10.26 29.66
C CYS A 82 -6.46 10.71 29.94
N ILE A 83 -7.06 10.26 31.06
CA ILE A 83 -8.41 10.69 31.47
C ILE A 83 -8.45 12.20 31.80
N ALA A 84 -7.40 12.74 32.43
CA ALA A 84 -7.31 14.18 32.66
C ALA A 84 -7.29 14.96 31.35
N LYS A 85 -6.45 14.55 30.38
CA LYS A 85 -6.42 15.15 29.03
C LYS A 85 -7.79 15.14 28.36
N LEU A 86 -8.52 14.03 28.46
CA LEU A 86 -9.88 13.88 27.91
C LEU A 86 -10.84 14.95 28.48
N PHE A 87 -10.90 15.08 29.80
CA PHE A 87 -11.81 16.02 30.44
C PHE A 87 -11.41 17.49 30.22
N ASP A 88 -10.12 17.79 30.14
CA ASP A 88 -9.64 19.13 29.77
C ASP A 88 -10.06 19.49 28.34
N LEU A 89 -9.97 18.53 27.41
CA LEU A 89 -10.45 18.71 26.04
C LEU A 89 -11.97 18.88 25.98
N HIS A 90 -12.75 18.07 26.72
CA HIS A 90 -14.21 18.24 26.81
C HIS A 90 -14.56 19.64 27.31
N ALA A 91 -13.94 20.08 28.41
CA ALA A 91 -14.16 21.42 28.96
C ALA A 91 -13.75 22.53 27.97
N ASN A 92 -12.74 22.32 27.13
CA ASN A 92 -12.39 23.25 26.07
C ASN A 92 -13.47 23.31 24.97
N ILE A 93 -13.92 22.15 24.47
CA ILE A 93 -14.96 22.06 23.44
C ILE A 93 -16.26 22.74 23.92
N GLU A 94 -16.67 22.47 25.16
CA GLU A 94 -17.87 23.08 25.75
C GLU A 94 -17.72 24.60 25.94
N ARG A 95 -16.55 25.08 26.38
CA ARG A 95 -16.28 26.51 26.51
C ARG A 95 -16.33 27.21 25.16
N SER A 96 -15.73 26.64 24.13
CA SER A 96 -15.74 27.19 22.77
C SER A 96 -17.16 27.25 22.20
N ALA A 97 -17.93 26.16 22.33
CA ALA A 97 -19.32 26.14 21.89
C ALA A 97 -20.20 27.16 22.64
N LYS A 98 -19.98 27.35 23.94
CA LYS A 98 -20.68 28.38 24.73
C LYS A 98 -20.37 29.80 24.24
N ARG A 99 -19.12 30.09 23.85
CA ARG A 99 -18.74 31.38 23.26
C ARG A 99 -19.44 31.63 21.92
N GLU A 100 -19.69 30.57 21.17
CA GLU A 100 -20.44 30.58 19.90
C GLU A 100 -21.96 30.47 20.08
N ASN A 101 -22.45 30.50 21.33
CA ASN A 101 -23.86 30.32 21.69
C ASN A 101 -24.50 29.02 21.13
N ARG A 102 -23.69 27.96 21.03
CA ARG A 102 -24.05 26.63 20.56
C ARG A 102 -24.12 25.64 21.72
N LYS A 103 -25.05 24.68 21.66
CA LYS A 103 -25.07 23.53 22.58
C LYS A 103 -24.22 22.39 22.02
N VAL A 104 -23.46 21.73 22.89
CA VAL A 104 -22.71 20.50 22.57
C VAL A 104 -23.58 19.31 22.99
N SER A 105 -23.74 18.36 22.07
CA SER A 105 -24.38 17.07 22.36
C SER A 105 -23.33 16.03 22.75
N GLU A 106 -23.72 15.00 23.48
CA GLU A 106 -22.75 14.00 23.93
C GLU A 106 -22.06 13.21 22.81
N SER A 107 -22.71 13.07 21.66
CA SER A 107 -22.09 12.43 20.50
C SER A 107 -20.95 13.26 19.88
N GLN A 108 -20.88 14.55 20.18
CA GLN A 108 -19.82 15.45 19.72
C GLN A 108 -18.59 15.45 20.64
N LEU A 109 -18.72 14.94 21.86
CA LEU A 109 -17.58 14.83 22.77
C LEU A 109 -16.76 13.57 22.46
N PRO A 110 -15.42 13.68 22.41
CA PRO A 110 -14.58 12.58 22.00
C PRO A 110 -14.54 11.43 23.00
N TRP A 111 -14.34 10.22 22.49
CA TRP A 111 -13.94 9.05 23.27
C TRP A 111 -12.42 9.00 23.44
N LEU A 112 -11.94 8.55 24.59
CA LEU A 112 -10.53 8.19 24.81
C LEU A 112 -10.35 6.68 24.59
N TRP A 113 -9.42 6.30 23.73
CA TRP A 113 -8.98 4.91 23.53
C TRP A 113 -7.51 4.77 23.92
N ILE A 114 -7.28 4.13 25.06
CA ILE A 114 -5.94 3.76 25.53
C ILE A 114 -5.57 2.42 24.88
N LEU A 115 -4.55 2.41 24.05
CA LEU A 115 -4.09 1.19 23.37
C LEU A 115 -2.85 0.68 24.08
N THR A 116 -2.93 -0.50 24.69
CA THR A 116 -1.84 -1.04 25.50
C THR A 116 -1.55 -2.48 25.11
N PRO A 117 -0.27 -2.92 25.07
CA PRO A 117 0.07 -4.27 24.67
C PRO A 117 -0.54 -5.31 25.60
N THR A 118 -0.50 -5.05 26.92
CA THR A 118 -1.06 -5.93 27.94
C THR A 118 -1.78 -5.15 29.03
N ALA A 119 -2.79 -5.77 29.63
CA ALA A 119 -3.55 -5.21 30.75
C ALA A 119 -3.89 -6.33 31.73
N SER A 120 -3.57 -6.14 33.01
CA SER A 120 -3.88 -7.11 34.06
C SER A 120 -5.32 -6.95 34.56
N SER A 121 -5.91 -8.03 35.08
CA SER A 121 -7.24 -7.98 35.71
C SER A 121 -7.29 -6.97 36.86
N ALA A 122 -6.26 -6.91 37.69
CA ALA A 122 -6.15 -5.95 38.79
C ALA A 122 -6.18 -4.49 38.30
N LEU A 123 -5.55 -4.19 37.17
CA LEU A 123 -5.59 -2.85 36.57
C LEU A 123 -7.00 -2.52 36.05
N LEU A 124 -7.61 -3.46 35.31
CA LEU A 124 -8.96 -3.30 34.76
C LEU A 124 -9.99 -3.09 35.87
N ASP A 125 -9.97 -3.94 36.89
CA ASP A 125 -10.88 -3.85 38.03
C ASP A 125 -10.65 -2.59 38.87
N GLY A 126 -9.39 -2.18 39.04
CA GLY A 126 -9.03 -0.97 39.79
C GLY A 126 -9.61 0.32 39.19
N PHE A 127 -9.81 0.37 37.88
CA PHE A 127 -10.48 1.48 37.19
C PHE A 127 -11.94 1.20 36.83
N GLY A 128 -12.46 0.00 37.16
CA GLY A 128 -13.82 -0.40 36.85
C GLY A 128 -14.08 -0.59 35.35
N PHE A 129 -13.04 -0.93 34.57
CA PHE A 129 -13.21 -1.32 33.16
C PHE A 129 -14.04 -2.59 33.05
N ARG A 130 -14.98 -2.61 32.10
CA ARG A 130 -15.83 -3.76 31.79
C ARG A 130 -15.76 -4.06 30.29
N PRO A 131 -15.88 -5.33 29.86
CA PRO A 131 -15.93 -5.66 28.45
C PRO A 131 -16.99 -4.82 27.73
N MET A 132 -16.65 -4.24 26.58
CA MET A 132 -17.58 -3.43 25.79
C MET A 132 -18.80 -4.24 25.34
N SER A 133 -18.56 -5.50 25.02
CA SER A 133 -19.58 -6.46 24.61
C SER A 133 -19.16 -7.86 25.05
N ASN A 134 -20.14 -8.77 25.17
CA ASN A 134 -19.87 -10.19 25.37
C ASN A 134 -19.58 -10.92 24.04
N SER A 135 -19.56 -10.20 22.91
CA SER A 135 -19.18 -10.78 21.61
C SER A 135 -17.69 -11.17 21.61
N PRO A 136 -17.33 -12.38 21.13
CA PRO A 136 -15.94 -12.77 20.93
C PRO A 136 -15.14 -11.79 20.08
N GLU A 137 -15.77 -11.11 19.11
CA GLU A 137 -15.15 -10.16 18.20
C GLU A 137 -14.55 -8.93 18.91
N LEU A 138 -15.08 -8.57 20.09
CA LEU A 138 -14.65 -7.44 20.90
C LEU A 138 -13.85 -7.88 22.13
N THR A 139 -13.32 -9.10 22.12
CA THR A 139 -12.40 -9.58 23.16
C THR A 139 -11.19 -8.65 23.25
N GLY A 140 -10.83 -8.24 24.46
CA GLY A 140 -9.75 -7.28 24.71
C GLY A 140 -10.15 -5.81 24.62
N VAL A 141 -11.42 -5.51 24.33
CA VAL A 141 -11.95 -4.14 24.31
C VAL A 141 -12.77 -3.88 25.57
N TYR A 142 -12.31 -2.92 26.37
CA TYR A 142 -12.92 -2.56 27.64
C TYR A 142 -13.35 -1.10 27.65
N VAL A 143 -14.42 -0.79 28.37
CA VAL A 143 -14.93 0.57 28.53
C VAL A 143 -15.32 0.84 29.99
N GLN A 144 -15.28 2.11 30.37
CA GLN A 144 -15.90 2.59 31.61
C GLN A 144 -17.36 3.02 31.35
N ALA A 145 -18.00 3.62 32.37
CA ALA A 145 -19.36 4.13 32.25
C ALA A 145 -19.50 5.15 31.11
N SER A 146 -20.67 5.20 30.45
CA SER A 146 -20.89 5.90 29.19
C SER A 146 -20.47 7.38 29.18
N TYR A 147 -20.68 8.11 30.27
CA TYR A 147 -20.33 9.53 30.39
C TYR A 147 -18.85 9.78 30.71
N GLN A 148 -18.08 8.73 31.05
CA GLN A 148 -16.63 8.85 31.21
C GLN A 148 -15.91 8.74 29.85
N LYS A 149 -16.58 8.22 28.82
CA LYS A 149 -16.08 8.12 27.44
C LYS A 149 -14.65 7.60 27.34
N THR A 150 -14.31 6.64 28.20
CA THR A 150 -12.96 6.10 28.30
C THR A 150 -13.01 4.61 28.03
N GLY A 151 -12.17 4.18 27.09
CA GLY A 151 -11.97 2.80 26.71
C GLY A 151 -10.49 2.41 26.70
N LEU A 152 -10.27 1.11 26.82
CA LEU A 152 -8.95 0.50 26.85
C LEU A 152 -8.95 -0.73 25.95
N VAL A 153 -7.98 -0.81 25.05
CA VAL A 153 -7.76 -1.96 24.18
C VAL A 153 -6.50 -2.69 24.64
N ALA A 154 -6.69 -3.91 25.13
CA ALA A 154 -5.61 -4.81 25.53
C ALA A 154 -5.18 -5.66 24.33
N ILE A 155 -4.16 -5.20 23.59
CA ILE A 155 -3.81 -5.71 22.26
C ILE A 155 -3.53 -7.23 22.25
N HIS A 156 -2.85 -7.76 23.28
CA HIS A 156 -2.57 -9.19 23.40
C HIS A 156 -3.81 -10.10 23.50
N GLN A 157 -4.99 -9.55 23.78
CA GLN A 157 -6.24 -10.30 23.89
C GLN A 157 -7.08 -10.23 22.60
N LEU A 158 -6.69 -9.39 21.63
CA LEU A 158 -7.39 -9.27 20.36
C LEU A 158 -7.28 -10.58 19.57
N LEU A 159 -8.41 -11.06 19.04
CA LEU A 159 -8.43 -12.24 18.18
C LEU A 159 -7.60 -12.02 16.92
N GLN A 160 -6.88 -13.05 16.45
CA GLN A 160 -6.12 -12.98 15.20
C GLN A 160 -7.07 -13.08 13.98
N THR A 161 -7.61 -11.93 13.58
CA THR A 161 -8.53 -11.79 12.45
C THR A 161 -8.26 -10.48 11.69
N PRO A 162 -8.65 -10.36 10.41
CA PRO A 162 -8.48 -9.12 9.65
C PRO A 162 -9.10 -7.89 10.34
N GLN A 163 -10.16 -8.08 11.12
CA GLN A 163 -10.87 -7.03 11.83
C GLN A 163 -10.03 -6.35 12.92
N THR A 164 -9.01 -7.03 13.47
CA THR A 164 -8.17 -6.48 14.55
C THR A 164 -6.74 -6.22 14.11
N LEU A 165 -6.41 -6.55 12.86
CA LEU A 165 -5.05 -6.50 12.30
C LEU A 165 -4.37 -5.16 12.60
N TRP A 166 -5.02 -4.06 12.25
CA TRP A 166 -4.45 -2.72 12.35
C TRP A 166 -4.10 -2.31 13.79
N LEU A 167 -4.83 -2.81 14.79
CA LEU A 167 -4.51 -2.58 16.20
C LEU A 167 -3.43 -3.54 16.71
N ARG A 168 -3.36 -4.78 16.19
CA ARG A 168 -2.33 -5.75 16.56
C ARG A 168 -0.93 -5.37 16.06
N ILE A 169 -0.83 -4.60 14.96
CA ILE A 169 0.43 -4.03 14.47
C ILE A 169 1.10 -3.12 15.53
N LEU A 170 0.31 -2.45 16.37
CA LEU A 170 0.80 -1.62 17.49
C LEU A 170 1.20 -2.44 18.74
N GLY A 171 1.09 -3.78 18.69
CA GLY A 171 1.40 -4.66 19.80
C GLY A 171 2.89 -4.81 20.10
N LYS A 172 3.27 -5.89 20.81
CA LYS A 172 4.67 -6.30 20.98
C LYS A 172 4.87 -7.79 20.77
N GLY A 173 6.13 -8.17 20.57
CA GLY A 173 6.59 -9.56 20.46
C GLY A 173 5.75 -10.34 19.45
N ARG A 174 5.36 -11.56 19.83
CA ARG A 174 4.62 -12.49 18.96
C ARG A 174 3.34 -11.90 18.35
N VAL A 175 2.60 -11.05 19.07
CA VAL A 175 1.35 -10.45 18.56
C VAL A 175 1.66 -9.53 17.37
N GLN A 176 2.69 -8.70 17.51
CA GLN A 176 3.14 -7.79 16.46
C GLN A 176 3.76 -8.56 15.28
N THR A 177 4.59 -9.57 15.55
CA THR A 177 5.18 -10.44 14.51
C THR A 177 4.10 -11.09 13.64
N LEU A 178 3.09 -11.73 14.25
CA LEU A 178 2.01 -12.38 13.52
C LEU A 178 1.14 -11.38 12.75
N ALA A 179 0.95 -10.17 13.28
CA ALA A 179 0.22 -9.11 12.58
C ALA A 179 1.00 -8.60 11.35
N ILE A 180 2.33 -8.50 11.45
CA ILE A 180 3.19 -8.12 10.32
C ILE A 180 3.19 -9.20 9.24
N GLU A 181 3.23 -10.49 9.62
CA GLU A 181 3.11 -11.60 8.67
C GLU A 181 1.75 -11.59 7.95
N GLU A 182 0.66 -11.33 8.68
CA GLU A 182 -0.68 -11.20 8.11
C GLU A 182 -0.81 -9.99 7.18
N LEU A 183 -0.22 -8.85 7.56
CA LEU A 183 -0.11 -7.65 6.71
C LEU A 183 0.62 -7.96 5.41
N ALA A 184 1.78 -8.63 5.49
CA ALA A 184 2.59 -8.96 4.32
C ALA A 184 1.87 -9.91 3.34
N ALA A 185 1.00 -10.78 3.87
CA ALA A 185 0.19 -11.72 3.11
C ALA A 185 -1.08 -11.10 2.47
N LEU A 186 -1.40 -9.84 2.76
CA LEU A 186 -2.47 -9.14 2.06
C LEU A 186 -2.14 -9.00 0.56
N PRO A 187 -3.16 -8.89 -0.33
CA PRO A 187 -2.95 -8.72 -1.76
C PRO A 187 -2.06 -7.50 -2.08
N GLY A 188 -1.19 -7.65 -3.08
CA GLY A 188 -0.22 -6.60 -3.46
C GLY A 188 -0.83 -5.32 -4.05
N GLU A 189 -2.12 -5.32 -4.40
CA GLU A 189 -2.83 -4.11 -4.84
C GLU A 189 -3.42 -3.30 -3.67
N ASN A 190 -3.25 -3.77 -2.43
CA ASN A 190 -3.78 -3.10 -1.26
C ASN A 190 -2.87 -1.93 -0.83
N GLN A 191 -3.26 -0.70 -1.12
CA GLN A 191 -2.50 0.50 -0.74
C GLN A 191 -2.22 0.59 0.78
N LEU A 192 -3.16 0.15 1.63
CA LEU A 192 -2.95 0.14 3.09
C LEU A 192 -1.78 -0.75 3.50
N ARG A 193 -1.62 -1.89 2.82
CA ARG A 193 -0.51 -2.82 3.06
C ARG A 193 0.81 -2.13 2.77
N ASP A 194 0.93 -1.52 1.60
CA ASP A 194 2.20 -0.96 1.15
C ASP A 194 2.60 0.25 2.01
N ASN A 195 1.67 1.17 2.28
CA ASN A 195 1.92 2.34 3.13
C ASN A 195 2.28 1.92 4.57
N THR A 196 1.60 0.91 5.12
CA THR A 196 1.93 0.41 6.47
C THR A 196 3.29 -0.29 6.52
N LEU A 197 3.63 -1.07 5.49
CA LEU A 197 4.94 -1.73 5.42
C LEU A 197 6.06 -0.69 5.31
N GLU A 198 5.87 0.38 4.56
CA GLU A 198 6.82 1.49 4.46
C GLU A 198 7.11 2.10 5.83
N LEU A 199 6.08 2.48 6.59
CA LEU A 199 6.22 3.00 7.96
C LEU A 199 6.94 2.01 8.90
N LEU A 200 6.66 0.70 8.75
CA LEU A 200 7.34 -0.34 9.52
C LEU A 200 8.84 -0.46 9.17
N TYR A 201 9.21 -0.29 7.91
CA TYR A 201 10.62 -0.28 7.50
C TYR A 201 11.35 0.97 7.98
N GLU A 202 10.70 2.12 7.98
CA GLU A 202 11.26 3.35 8.55
C GLU A 202 11.51 3.19 10.05
N LEU A 203 10.53 2.64 10.78
CA LEU A 203 10.70 2.27 12.18
C LEU A 203 11.89 1.31 12.36
N GLN A 204 11.98 0.27 11.55
CA GLN A 204 13.10 -0.68 11.59
C GLN A 204 14.45 0.00 11.35
N ALA A 205 14.54 0.91 10.38
CA ALA A 205 15.75 1.66 10.07
C ALA A 205 16.18 2.55 11.25
N HIS A 206 15.21 3.26 11.86
CA HIS A 206 15.45 4.08 13.06
C HIS A 206 15.90 3.24 14.26
N LEU A 207 15.30 2.06 14.47
CA LEU A 207 15.70 1.16 15.55
C LEU A 207 17.10 0.58 15.33
N ASN A 208 17.46 0.23 14.09
CA ASN A 208 18.81 -0.24 13.74
C ASN A 208 19.90 0.83 13.91
N ALA A 209 19.55 2.11 13.76
CA ALA A 209 20.48 3.22 13.97
C ALA A 209 20.83 3.44 15.46
N ASN A 210 20.03 2.89 16.38
CA ASN A 210 20.26 3.01 17.83
C ASN A 210 21.31 2.01 18.32
N GLN A 211 22.30 2.50 19.08
CA GLN A 211 23.40 1.66 19.62
C GLN A 211 22.94 0.67 20.70
N ILE A 212 21.82 0.96 21.37
CA ILE A 212 21.21 0.09 22.38
C ILE A 212 19.83 -0.29 21.88
N VAL A 213 19.67 -1.54 21.47
CA VAL A 213 18.40 -2.10 21.00
C VAL A 213 17.86 -3.02 22.08
N GLU A 214 16.67 -2.70 22.61
CA GLU A 214 15.93 -3.55 23.54
C GLU A 214 15.60 -4.91 22.89
N THR A 215 15.46 -5.98 23.68
CA THR A 215 15.21 -7.34 23.16
C THR A 215 13.99 -7.39 22.24
N GLU A 216 12.92 -6.68 22.58
CA GLU A 216 11.68 -6.66 21.80
C GLU A 216 11.81 -5.85 20.49
N ASP A 217 12.68 -4.85 20.45
CA ASP A 217 12.99 -4.11 19.23
C ASP A 217 13.87 -4.95 18.30
N ARG A 218 14.75 -5.80 18.86
CA ARG A 218 15.48 -6.82 18.07
C ARG A 218 14.53 -7.83 17.45
N GLU A 219 13.52 -8.28 18.18
CA GLU A 219 12.50 -9.20 17.64
C GLU A 219 11.73 -8.56 16.47
N LEU A 220 11.32 -7.29 16.60
CA LEU A 220 10.68 -6.54 15.52
C LEU A 220 11.60 -6.40 14.30
N ILE A 221 12.87 -6.03 14.51
CA ILE A 221 13.86 -5.94 13.44
C ILE A 221 14.02 -7.29 12.74
N MET A 222 14.13 -8.39 13.49
CA MET A 222 14.28 -9.73 12.91
C MET A 222 13.03 -10.18 12.14
N ALA A 223 11.83 -9.85 12.63
CA ALA A 223 10.56 -10.16 11.96
C ALA A 223 10.42 -9.43 10.61
N LEU A 224 10.83 -8.17 10.53
CA LEU A 224 10.73 -7.35 9.31
C LEU A 224 11.84 -7.64 8.29
N ALA A 225 13.03 -8.09 8.74
CA ALA A 225 14.19 -8.31 7.88
C ALA A 225 13.98 -9.27 6.68
N PRO A 226 13.26 -10.40 6.78
CA PRO A 226 12.98 -11.24 5.60
C PRO A 226 12.02 -10.57 4.62
N LEU A 227 10.99 -9.87 5.12
CA LEU A 227 10.00 -9.18 4.30
C LEU A 227 10.64 -8.04 3.50
N TYR A 228 11.45 -7.22 4.17
CA TYR A 228 12.20 -6.14 3.52
C TYR A 228 13.13 -6.67 2.43
N ARG A 229 13.84 -7.78 2.69
CA ARG A 229 14.73 -8.42 1.71
C ARG A 229 13.95 -8.92 0.49
N GLN A 230 12.79 -9.52 0.70
CA GLN A 230 11.95 -9.99 -0.40
C GLN A 230 11.50 -8.82 -1.30
N GLN A 231 11.08 -7.71 -0.70
CA GLN A 231 10.65 -6.53 -1.44
C GLN A 231 11.79 -5.86 -2.20
N ILE A 232 12.98 -5.71 -1.59
CA ILE A 232 14.18 -5.22 -2.30
C ILE A 232 14.51 -6.14 -3.48
N ASN A 233 14.52 -7.46 -3.28
CA ASN A 233 14.87 -8.38 -4.35
C ASN A 233 13.88 -8.29 -5.52
N ALA A 234 12.57 -8.16 -5.23
CA ALA A 234 11.56 -7.93 -6.25
C ALA A 234 11.77 -6.60 -7.00
N ALA A 235 12.04 -5.51 -6.27
CA ALA A 235 12.32 -4.20 -6.85
C ALA A 235 13.60 -4.19 -7.71
N ILE A 236 14.66 -4.87 -7.25
CA ILE A 236 15.90 -5.05 -8.01
C ILE A 236 15.62 -5.85 -9.28
N GLN A 237 14.87 -6.95 -9.17
CA GLN A 237 14.53 -7.80 -10.32
C GLN A 237 13.73 -7.00 -11.35
N GLN A 238 12.73 -6.25 -10.92
CA GLN A 238 11.95 -5.36 -11.78
C GLN A 238 12.84 -4.27 -12.41
N GLY A 239 13.76 -3.68 -11.65
CA GLY A 239 14.71 -2.69 -12.14
C GLY A 239 15.68 -3.26 -13.19
N ILE A 240 16.14 -4.50 -13.01
CA ILE A 240 16.95 -5.22 -13.99
C ILE A 240 16.13 -5.49 -15.26
N GLU A 241 14.90 -6.00 -15.13
CA GLU A 241 14.02 -6.28 -16.27
C GLU A 241 13.71 -5.02 -17.07
N GLN A 242 13.34 -3.92 -16.39
CA GLN A 242 13.13 -2.62 -17.01
C GLN A 242 14.40 -2.08 -17.67
N GLY A 243 15.56 -2.23 -17.02
CA GLY A 243 16.85 -1.81 -17.57
C GLY A 243 17.24 -2.58 -18.82
N VAL A 244 17.02 -3.90 -18.83
CA VAL A 244 17.24 -4.76 -20.01
C VAL A 244 16.29 -4.36 -21.13
N GLN A 245 14.99 -4.21 -20.84
CA GLN A 245 13.99 -3.81 -21.83
C GLN A 245 14.32 -2.45 -22.45
N GLN A 246 14.61 -1.43 -21.62
CA GLN A 246 15.00 -0.11 -22.11
C GLN A 246 16.30 -0.14 -22.92
N GLY A 247 17.28 -0.95 -22.52
CA GLY A 247 18.51 -1.15 -23.27
C GLY A 247 18.27 -1.80 -24.63
N GLN A 248 17.49 -2.89 -24.68
CA GLN A 248 17.10 -3.56 -25.92
C GLN A 248 16.33 -2.62 -26.85
N ARG A 249 15.38 -1.85 -26.32
CA ARG A 249 14.63 -0.83 -27.07
C ARG A 249 15.56 0.20 -27.71
N ARG A 250 16.48 0.79 -26.94
CA ARG A 250 17.44 1.79 -27.47
C ARG A 250 18.35 1.22 -28.55
N ILE A 251 18.81 -0.02 -28.39
CA ILE A 251 19.64 -0.69 -29.40
C ILE A 251 18.84 -0.90 -30.69
N LEU A 252 17.59 -1.34 -30.60
CA LEU A 252 16.71 -1.52 -31.76
C LEU A 252 16.42 -0.19 -32.45
N GLU A 253 16.03 0.84 -31.71
CA GLU A 253 15.75 2.18 -32.24
C GLU A 253 16.99 2.75 -32.95
N SER A 254 18.15 2.73 -32.29
CA SER A 254 19.40 3.25 -32.87
C SER A 254 19.82 2.47 -34.12
N PHE A 255 19.75 1.14 -34.09
CA PHE A 255 20.09 0.32 -35.26
C PHE A 255 19.17 0.62 -36.45
N LEU A 256 17.86 0.71 -36.21
CA LEU A 256 16.89 0.99 -37.26
C LEU A 256 17.04 2.42 -37.80
N GLN A 257 17.34 3.41 -36.94
CA GLN A 257 17.59 4.79 -37.34
C GLN A 257 18.82 4.93 -38.22
N GLU A 258 19.95 4.31 -37.82
CA GLU A 258 21.19 4.33 -38.61
C GLU A 258 21.03 3.65 -39.98
N ARG A 259 20.13 2.66 -40.07
CA ARG A 259 19.92 1.87 -41.29
C ARG A 259 18.90 2.46 -42.24
N PHE A 260 17.78 2.97 -41.70
CA PHE A 260 16.60 3.31 -42.48
C PHE A 260 16.17 4.77 -42.32
N GLY A 261 16.86 5.57 -41.50
CA GLY A 261 16.53 6.97 -41.25
C GLY A 261 15.46 7.16 -40.18
N GLU A 262 14.65 8.22 -40.28
CA GLU A 262 13.62 8.51 -39.29
C GLU A 262 12.59 7.38 -39.17
N LEU A 263 12.31 6.95 -37.95
CA LEU A 263 11.34 5.89 -37.66
C LEU A 263 9.94 6.49 -37.50
N SER A 264 8.96 5.86 -38.13
CA SER A 264 7.55 6.21 -37.93
C SER A 264 7.04 5.79 -36.54
N GLU A 265 5.94 6.39 -36.08
CA GLU A 265 5.28 6.00 -34.83
C GLU A 265 4.87 4.52 -34.79
N GLN A 266 4.46 3.96 -35.95
CA GLN A 266 4.18 2.53 -36.08
C GLN A 266 5.42 1.70 -35.79
N MET A 267 6.59 2.07 -36.32
CA MET A 267 7.84 1.35 -36.02
C MET A 267 8.20 1.43 -34.54
N LEU A 268 8.05 2.59 -33.92
CA LEU A 268 8.34 2.75 -32.49
C LEU A 268 7.41 1.87 -31.62
N ALA A 269 6.13 1.71 -31.98
CA ALA A 269 5.21 0.81 -31.29
C ALA A 269 5.62 -0.68 -31.43
N VAL A 270 6.09 -1.08 -32.61
CA VAL A 270 6.60 -2.44 -32.84
C VAL A 270 7.92 -2.67 -32.09
N VAL A 271 8.82 -1.69 -32.06
CA VAL A 271 10.09 -1.75 -31.31
C VAL A 271 9.85 -1.86 -29.80
N GLU A 272 8.87 -1.13 -29.27
CA GLU A 272 8.46 -1.24 -27.87
C GLU A 272 8.03 -2.68 -27.54
N SER A 273 7.26 -3.33 -28.41
CA SER A 273 6.82 -4.71 -28.23
C SER A 273 7.96 -5.73 -28.41
N LEU A 274 8.88 -5.46 -29.34
CA LEU A 274 10.07 -6.29 -29.56
C LEU A 274 11.04 -6.25 -28.37
N SER A 275 11.12 -5.11 -27.67
CA SER A 275 12.05 -4.93 -26.55
C SER A 275 11.81 -5.84 -25.34
N VAL A 276 10.72 -6.62 -25.34
CA VAL A 276 10.40 -7.61 -24.31
C VAL A 276 10.86 -9.02 -24.71
N LEU A 277 11.28 -9.22 -25.97
CA LEU A 277 11.69 -10.52 -26.49
C LEU A 277 13.06 -10.96 -25.96
N PRO A 278 13.35 -12.28 -25.91
CA PRO A 278 14.67 -12.78 -25.56
C PRO A 278 15.76 -12.24 -26.47
N THR A 279 16.92 -11.93 -25.89
CA THR A 279 18.07 -11.34 -26.60
C THR A 279 18.46 -12.15 -27.84
N GLN A 280 18.38 -13.48 -27.80
CA GLN A 280 18.71 -14.35 -28.94
C GLN A 280 17.77 -14.12 -30.14
N THR A 281 16.48 -13.91 -29.88
CA THR A 281 15.50 -13.60 -30.92
C THR A 281 15.80 -12.24 -31.55
N LEU A 282 16.10 -11.23 -30.71
CA LEU A 282 16.47 -9.90 -31.18
C LEU A 282 17.78 -9.89 -31.97
N THR A 283 18.80 -10.64 -31.54
CA THR A 283 20.07 -10.75 -32.30
C THR A 283 19.83 -11.35 -33.68
N ARG A 284 18.99 -12.38 -33.81
CA ARG A 284 18.63 -12.96 -35.12
C ARG A 284 17.89 -11.96 -35.98
N LEU A 285 16.92 -11.24 -35.41
CA LEU A 285 16.18 -10.19 -36.11
C LEU A 285 17.13 -9.10 -36.63
N LEU A 286 18.04 -8.59 -35.79
CA LEU A 286 19.02 -7.58 -36.19
C LEU A 286 19.93 -8.06 -37.32
N LEU A 287 20.35 -9.33 -37.30
CA LEU A 287 21.13 -9.93 -38.39
C LEU A 287 20.33 -10.08 -39.69
N GLN A 288 19.04 -10.42 -39.62
CA GLN A 288 18.18 -10.49 -40.80
C GLN A 288 17.90 -9.11 -41.37
N LEU A 289 17.58 -8.14 -40.51
CA LEU A 289 17.44 -6.74 -40.88
C LEU A 289 18.72 -6.20 -41.50
N SER A 290 19.89 -6.66 -41.04
CA SER A 290 21.18 -6.20 -41.57
C SER A 290 21.46 -6.65 -43.01
N GLN A 291 20.79 -7.71 -43.47
CA GLN A 291 20.92 -8.24 -44.83
C GLN A 291 19.91 -7.66 -45.83
N LEU A 292 18.93 -6.88 -45.37
CA LEU A 292 18.00 -6.20 -46.30
C LEU A 292 18.75 -5.17 -47.14
N GLU A 293 18.44 -5.13 -48.43
CA GLU A 293 18.91 -4.08 -49.34
C GLU A 293 18.28 -2.75 -48.94
N THR A 294 19.02 -1.65 -49.06
CA THR A 294 18.54 -0.29 -48.74
C THR A 294 17.89 0.35 -49.97
N ASP A 295 16.81 -0.26 -50.46
CA ASP A 295 15.97 0.26 -51.55
C ASP A 295 14.70 0.95 -51.00
N GLU A 296 13.81 1.42 -51.88
CA GLU A 296 12.56 2.09 -51.47
C GLU A 296 11.60 1.17 -50.69
N LEU A 297 11.76 -0.15 -50.80
CA LEU A 297 10.92 -1.16 -50.13
C LEU A 297 11.51 -1.65 -48.80
N ALA A 298 12.76 -1.31 -48.51
CA ALA A 298 13.51 -1.76 -47.35
C ALA A 298 12.79 -1.51 -46.01
N LEU A 299 12.15 -0.34 -45.88
CA LEU A 299 11.41 0.03 -44.66
C LEU A 299 10.17 -0.86 -44.45
N GLN A 300 9.42 -1.14 -45.53
CA GLN A 300 8.25 -2.02 -45.49
C GLN A 300 8.66 -3.45 -45.18
N GLN A 301 9.74 -3.93 -45.80
CA GLN A 301 10.29 -5.27 -45.53
C GLN A 301 10.79 -5.39 -44.08
N ALA A 302 11.46 -4.37 -43.55
CA ALA A 302 11.91 -4.31 -42.17
C ALA A 302 10.73 -4.37 -41.18
N GLN A 303 9.70 -3.53 -41.40
CA GLN A 303 8.48 -3.53 -40.60
C GLN A 303 7.78 -4.90 -40.62
N ARG A 304 7.63 -5.50 -41.81
CA ARG A 304 7.06 -6.83 -41.98
C ARG A 304 7.83 -7.88 -41.19
N LEU A 305 9.15 -7.91 -41.33
CA LEU A 305 10.01 -8.86 -40.62
C LEU A 305 9.93 -8.70 -39.09
N MET A 306 9.84 -7.46 -38.59
CA MET A 306 9.68 -7.15 -37.17
C MET A 306 8.35 -7.70 -36.63
N VAL A 307 7.24 -7.46 -37.34
CA VAL A 307 5.91 -7.96 -36.97
C VAL A 307 5.85 -9.48 -37.06
N GLU A 308 6.41 -10.07 -38.12
CA GLU A 308 6.52 -11.53 -38.25
C GLU A 308 7.30 -12.15 -37.09
N THR A 309 8.39 -11.50 -36.66
CA THR A 309 9.20 -11.99 -35.53
C THR A 309 8.42 -11.97 -34.22
N LEU A 310 7.65 -10.90 -33.96
CA LEU A 310 6.75 -10.83 -32.81
C LEU A 310 5.72 -11.96 -32.84
N LEU A 311 5.04 -12.14 -33.98
CA LEU A 311 4.02 -13.17 -34.13
C LEU A 311 4.59 -14.58 -34.01
N LYS A 312 5.75 -14.86 -34.63
CA LYS A 312 6.45 -16.15 -34.49
C LYS A 312 6.77 -16.44 -33.03
N PHE A 313 7.32 -15.47 -32.32
CA PHE A 313 7.67 -15.67 -30.92
C PHE A 313 6.44 -15.96 -30.05
N ARG A 314 5.32 -15.30 -30.34
CA ARG A 314 4.08 -15.42 -29.56
C ARG A 314 3.25 -16.66 -29.88
N LEU A 315 3.15 -17.03 -31.15
CA LEU A 315 2.20 -18.03 -31.66
C LEU A 315 2.88 -19.32 -32.14
N GLY A 316 4.22 -19.34 -32.17
CA GLY A 316 5.00 -20.46 -32.71
C GLY A 316 5.24 -20.32 -34.21
N GLU A 317 4.86 -21.33 -34.99
CA GLU A 317 5.07 -21.28 -36.44
C GLU A 317 4.09 -20.30 -37.11
N LEU A 318 4.59 -19.51 -38.07
CA LEU A 318 3.72 -18.75 -38.97
C LEU A 318 3.22 -19.70 -40.05
N ASP A 319 1.95 -20.05 -39.99
CA ASP A 319 1.26 -20.64 -41.11
C ASP A 319 0.79 -19.57 -42.11
N GLU A 320 0.22 -20.02 -43.21
CA GLU A 320 -0.23 -19.16 -44.31
C GLU A 320 -1.32 -18.16 -43.85
N GLN A 321 -2.15 -18.56 -42.87
CA GLN A 321 -3.18 -17.69 -42.28
C GLN A 321 -2.56 -16.54 -41.48
N LEU A 322 -1.57 -16.81 -40.63
CA LEU A 322 -0.89 -15.76 -39.87
C LEU A 322 -0.04 -14.85 -40.76
N THR A 323 0.57 -15.41 -41.81
CA THR A 323 1.34 -14.63 -42.79
C THR A 323 0.46 -13.60 -43.53
N GLN A 324 -0.77 -13.97 -43.88
CA GLN A 324 -1.73 -13.05 -44.51
C GLN A 324 -2.20 -11.94 -43.55
N ARG A 325 -2.18 -12.18 -42.23
CA ARG A 325 -2.57 -11.18 -41.22
C ARG A 325 -1.48 -10.16 -40.91
N VAL A 326 -0.23 -10.41 -41.30
CA VAL A 326 0.87 -9.45 -41.15
C VAL A 326 0.57 -8.18 -41.97
N ASP A 327 0.10 -8.35 -43.21
CA ASP A 327 -0.23 -7.21 -44.08
C ASP A 327 -1.43 -6.41 -43.54
N SER A 328 -2.38 -7.07 -42.88
CA SER A 328 -3.45 -6.40 -42.14
C SER A 328 -2.90 -5.60 -40.96
N LEU A 329 -2.05 -6.18 -40.11
CA LEU A 329 -1.44 -5.49 -38.97
C LEU A 329 -0.63 -4.25 -39.39
N LEU A 330 0.08 -4.32 -40.51
CA LEU A 330 0.84 -3.19 -41.06
C LEU A 330 -0.07 -2.08 -41.64
N ALA A 331 -1.33 -2.39 -41.95
CA ALA A 331 -2.32 -1.42 -42.41
C ALA A 331 -3.03 -0.66 -41.27
N LEU A 332 -2.86 -1.08 -40.01
CA LEU A 332 -3.45 -0.40 -38.84
C LEU A 332 -2.83 0.98 -38.59
N SER A 333 -3.59 1.90 -38.02
CA SER A 333 -3.03 3.15 -37.49
C SER A 333 -2.04 2.87 -36.33
N PRO A 334 -1.10 3.79 -36.02
CA PRO A 334 -0.16 3.61 -34.91
C PRO A 334 -0.84 3.31 -33.57
N GLN A 335 -2.00 3.94 -33.31
CA GLN A 335 -2.76 3.76 -32.07
C GLN A 335 -3.40 2.38 -32.00
N GLU A 336 -4.08 1.95 -33.06
CA GLU A 336 -4.71 0.61 -33.13
C GLU A 336 -3.65 -0.49 -33.05
N LEU A 337 -2.53 -0.32 -33.75
CA LEU A 337 -1.40 -1.25 -33.70
C LEU A 337 -0.86 -1.36 -32.26
N LYS A 338 -0.72 -0.23 -31.56
CA LYS A 338 -0.25 -0.22 -30.17
C LYS A 338 -1.23 -0.94 -29.24
N GLU A 339 -2.53 -0.70 -29.36
CA GLU A 339 -3.54 -1.39 -28.55
C GLU A 339 -3.55 -2.90 -28.80
N VAL A 340 -3.50 -3.32 -30.06
CA VAL A 340 -3.45 -4.74 -30.44
C VAL A 340 -2.19 -5.41 -29.89
N LEU A 341 -1.03 -4.76 -30.04
CA LEU A 341 0.24 -5.29 -29.54
C LEU A 341 0.30 -5.35 -28.01
N GLN A 342 -0.28 -4.38 -27.29
CA GLN A 342 -0.37 -4.37 -25.83
C GLN A 342 -1.29 -5.46 -25.27
N ARG A 343 -2.36 -5.82 -25.99
CA ARG A 343 -3.29 -6.88 -25.58
C ARG A 343 -2.85 -8.27 -26.03
N SER A 344 -1.99 -8.36 -27.04
CA SER A 344 -1.43 -9.62 -27.54
C SER A 344 -0.78 -10.53 -26.48
N PRO A 345 -0.21 -10.02 -25.36
CA PRO A 345 0.34 -10.83 -24.28
C PRO A 345 -0.65 -11.75 -23.60
N GLU A 346 -1.92 -11.34 -23.54
CA GLU A 346 -2.97 -11.97 -22.74
C GLU A 346 -3.95 -12.79 -23.59
N LEU A 347 -3.90 -12.66 -24.91
CA LEU A 347 -4.81 -13.31 -25.84
C LEU A 347 -4.27 -14.68 -26.29
N SER A 348 -5.15 -15.68 -26.31
CA SER A 348 -4.88 -16.95 -27.00
C SER A 348 -4.80 -16.75 -28.52
N ARG A 349 -4.21 -17.72 -29.22
CA ARG A 349 -4.09 -17.70 -30.69
C ARG A 349 -5.43 -17.43 -31.39
N GLU A 350 -6.50 -18.12 -30.95
CA GLU A 350 -7.84 -17.99 -31.53
C GLU A 350 -8.45 -16.62 -31.26
N GLN A 351 -8.25 -16.08 -30.05
CA GLN A 351 -8.72 -14.73 -29.70
C GLN A 351 -7.96 -13.63 -30.44
N LEU A 352 -6.66 -13.80 -30.65
CA LEU A 352 -5.86 -12.85 -31.44
C LEU A 352 -6.28 -12.90 -32.93
N LEU A 353 -6.51 -14.09 -33.48
CA LEU A 353 -7.02 -14.24 -34.85
C LEU A 353 -8.42 -13.65 -35.02
N ALA A 354 -9.30 -13.81 -34.02
CA ALA A 354 -10.63 -13.20 -34.01
C ALA A 354 -10.54 -11.66 -33.92
N LEU A 355 -9.69 -11.13 -33.04
CA LEU A 355 -9.45 -9.69 -32.91
C LEU A 355 -8.96 -9.08 -34.24
N LEU A 356 -8.04 -9.76 -34.93
CA LEU A 356 -7.53 -9.36 -36.24
C LEU A 356 -8.52 -9.63 -37.38
N ALA A 357 -9.54 -10.46 -37.18
CA ALA A 357 -10.63 -10.63 -38.14
C ALA A 357 -11.67 -9.52 -38.00
N ASP A 358 -12.04 -9.15 -36.77
CA ASP A 358 -13.03 -8.10 -36.49
C ASP A 358 -12.56 -6.69 -36.90
N LEU A 359 -11.25 -6.42 -36.85
CA LEU A 359 -10.67 -5.14 -37.28
C LEU A 359 -10.64 -4.95 -38.81
N PHE A 360 -10.77 -6.03 -39.58
CA PHE A 360 -10.60 -6.05 -41.05
C PHE A 360 -11.76 -6.73 -41.79
N GLY A 361 -12.83 -7.08 -41.08
CA GLY A 361 -14.02 -7.77 -41.58
C GLY A 361 -15.04 -6.87 -42.23
#